data_AF-A0A524LWU3-F1
#
_entry.id   AF-A0A524LWU3-F1
#
_cell.length_a   1.000
_cell.length_b   1.000
_cell.length_c   1.000
_cell.angle_alpha   90.00
_cell.angle_beta   90.00
_cell.angle_gamma   90.00
#
_symmetry.space_group_name_H-M   'P 1'
#
loop_
_entity.id
_entity.type
_entity.pdbx_description
1 polymer ?
#
loop_
_entity_poly.entity_id
_entity_poly.type
_entity_poly.pdbx_seq_one_letter_code
_entity_poly.pdbx_strand_id
1 'polypeptide(L)'
;MVVPERVHLTVISEKAPTTPIHEASVYPDQGGHFQSFFELPITIFSEGQYKVKAVYLQKRTDYSFGVVNDFTYGLDEPLSLLISSDKSQYHPGDVVFVTGKPNKLIYLEKYDVSVFKKTGSEITCGSFTCGTHEGPLTTIRPSSNGSFSYQFTIPDFVSSLGKYEVTVEADFETKTLQFDVVDPSAVETIARTFIEKVNSIPDVSVSANVVQKDFDGIPAGPRVLLGSLITSPRGEESNVNLRVVTATGVCIIGQENDCHVKDSTRKPGEIYDILYLPFGVFREIGDDISIDPLHGISLKVRYSGPDARVEKFSILPESATEMLPDTILNIQVIKNDQVSRLYYKINYSPLE
;
A
#
# COMPACT_ATOMS: atom_id res chain seq x y z
N MET A 1 4.90 -30.70 -34.30
CA MET A 1 5.25 -30.43 -32.89
C MET A 1 6.00 -29.12 -32.88
N VAL A 2 5.35 -28.00 -32.52
CA VAL A 2 5.99 -26.67 -32.50
C VAL A 2 6.69 -26.55 -31.16
N VAL A 3 8.01 -26.38 -31.16
CA VAL A 3 8.76 -26.11 -29.93
C VAL A 3 8.40 -24.67 -29.51
N PRO A 4 7.82 -24.45 -28.31
CA PRO A 4 7.50 -23.10 -27.88
C PRO A 4 8.77 -22.26 -27.76
N GLU A 5 8.71 -21.01 -28.21
CA GLU A 5 9.86 -20.11 -28.14
C GLU A 5 10.14 -19.72 -26.69
N ARG A 6 11.41 -19.44 -26.35
CA ARG A 6 11.82 -19.10 -24.98
C ARG A 6 11.92 -17.60 -24.79
N VAL A 7 11.64 -17.13 -23.59
CA VAL A 7 12.01 -15.78 -23.15
C VAL A 7 13.49 -15.78 -22.79
N HIS A 8 14.28 -14.97 -23.48
CA HIS A 8 15.69 -14.77 -23.21
C HIS A 8 15.88 -13.59 -22.26
N LEU A 9 16.54 -13.84 -21.14
CA LEU A 9 16.79 -12.87 -20.08
C LEU A 9 18.29 -12.58 -20.03
N THR A 10 18.67 -11.31 -20.01
CA THR A 10 20.06 -10.87 -19.88
C THR A 10 20.19 -9.78 -18.83
N VAL A 11 21.07 -9.97 -17.85
CA VAL A 11 21.42 -8.97 -16.84
C VAL A 11 22.69 -8.25 -17.27
N ILE A 12 22.68 -6.92 -17.29
CA ILE A 12 23.77 -6.09 -17.82
C ILE A 12 24.10 -4.99 -16.81
N SER A 13 25.38 -4.70 -16.61
CA SER A 13 25.81 -3.51 -15.85
C SER A 13 25.53 -2.24 -16.65
N GLU A 14 25.00 -1.19 -16.01
CA GLU A 14 24.93 0.12 -16.66
C GLU A 14 26.27 0.86 -16.68
N LYS A 15 27.30 0.37 -15.97
CA LYS A 15 28.67 0.90 -16.05
C LYS A 15 29.28 0.49 -17.39
N ALA A 16 29.88 1.44 -18.11
CA ALA A 16 30.59 1.15 -19.35
C ALA A 16 31.94 0.46 -19.05
N PRO A 17 32.33 -0.60 -19.80
CA PRO A 17 31.61 -1.24 -20.90
C PRO A 17 30.42 -2.10 -20.42
N THR A 18 29.29 -2.01 -21.13
CA THR A 18 28.04 -2.72 -20.81
C THR A 18 28.14 -4.21 -21.15
N THR A 19 28.75 -5.00 -20.27
CA THR A 19 28.89 -6.45 -20.45
C THR A 19 27.68 -7.22 -19.92
N PRO A 20 27.22 -8.27 -20.62
CA PRO A 20 26.27 -9.22 -20.07
C PRO A 20 26.92 -9.97 -18.90
N ILE A 21 26.26 -9.97 -17.76
CA ILE A 21 26.72 -10.57 -16.50
C ILE A 21 26.08 -11.95 -16.29
N HIS A 22 24.81 -12.06 -16.65
CA HIS A 22 24.03 -13.28 -16.50
C HIS A 22 23.05 -13.44 -17.66
N GLU A 23 22.86 -14.67 -18.12
CA GLU A 23 21.94 -15.04 -19.19
C GLU A 23 21.10 -16.24 -18.77
N ALA A 24 19.79 -16.15 -18.99
CA ALA A 24 18.83 -17.22 -18.72
C ALA A 24 17.83 -17.35 -19.87
N SER A 25 17.26 -18.54 -20.06
CA SER A 25 16.24 -18.79 -21.08
C SER A 25 15.11 -19.64 -20.49
N VAL A 26 13.90 -19.08 -20.44
CA VAL A 26 12.75 -19.69 -19.73
C VAL A 26 11.58 -19.86 -20.68
N TYR A 27 10.82 -20.95 -20.54
CA TYR A 27 9.57 -21.14 -21.25
C TYR A 27 8.43 -20.38 -20.54
N PRO A 28 7.66 -19.56 -21.26
CA PRO A 28 6.44 -19.02 -20.69
C PRO A 28 5.40 -20.13 -20.50
N ASP A 29 4.52 -19.95 -19.51
CA ASP A 29 3.38 -20.83 -19.28
C ASP A 29 2.26 -20.61 -20.32
N GLN A 30 1.14 -21.33 -20.19
CA GLN A 30 0.00 -21.22 -21.11
C GLN A 30 -0.67 -19.82 -21.09
N GLY A 31 -0.47 -19.03 -20.02
CA GLY A 31 -0.93 -17.65 -19.89
C GLY A 31 0.08 -16.60 -20.36
N GLY A 32 1.30 -17.01 -20.73
CA GLY A 32 2.38 -16.12 -21.14
C GLY A 32 3.24 -15.59 -19.97
N HIS A 33 3.04 -16.09 -18.75
CA HIS A 33 3.86 -15.71 -17.59
C HIS A 33 5.16 -16.50 -17.58
N PHE A 34 6.23 -15.90 -17.08
CA PHE A 34 7.55 -16.53 -16.95
C PHE A 34 8.24 -16.05 -15.67
N GLN A 35 9.11 -16.90 -15.12
CA GLN A 35 9.89 -16.59 -13.91
C GLN A 35 11.30 -17.14 -14.04
N SER A 36 12.30 -16.38 -13.58
CA SER A 36 13.69 -16.80 -13.53
C SER A 36 14.34 -16.31 -12.24
N PHE A 37 15.29 -17.09 -11.73
CA PHE A 37 16.06 -16.77 -10.54
C PHE A 37 17.53 -16.71 -10.92
N PHE A 38 18.25 -15.73 -10.39
CA PHE A 38 19.69 -15.64 -10.51
C PHE A 38 20.26 -15.15 -9.18
N GLU A 39 21.49 -15.57 -8.88
CA GLU A 39 22.19 -15.16 -7.67
C GLU A 39 22.95 -13.85 -7.92
N LEU A 40 23.10 -13.05 -6.86
CA LEU A 40 23.88 -11.82 -6.85
C LEU A 40 25.19 -12.01 -6.06
N PRO A 41 26.20 -12.71 -6.62
CA PRO A 41 27.47 -12.89 -5.95
C PRO A 41 28.24 -11.57 -5.82
N ILE A 42 28.75 -11.32 -4.62
CA ILE A 42 29.51 -10.11 -4.25
C ILE A 42 30.77 -9.87 -5.09
N THR A 43 31.33 -10.91 -5.72
CA THR A 43 32.52 -10.81 -6.56
C THR A 43 32.23 -10.27 -7.96
N ILE A 44 30.95 -10.29 -8.38
CA ILE A 44 30.52 -9.91 -9.73
C ILE A 44 29.70 -8.62 -9.69
N PHE A 45 28.83 -8.48 -8.68
CA PHE A 45 27.96 -7.32 -8.53
C PHE A 45 28.55 -6.32 -7.54
N SER A 46 29.03 -5.20 -8.06
CA SER A 46 29.41 -4.02 -7.26
C SER A 46 28.24 -3.05 -7.08
N GLU A 47 28.33 -2.13 -6.13
CA GLU A 47 27.35 -1.04 -5.97
C GLU A 47 27.12 -0.29 -7.28
N GLY A 48 25.85 -0.14 -7.68
CA GLY A 48 25.48 0.53 -8.93
C GLY A 48 24.14 0.09 -9.49
N GLN A 49 23.79 0.63 -10.66
CA GLN A 49 22.57 0.29 -11.38
C GLN A 49 22.81 -0.82 -12.41
N TYR A 50 21.85 -1.73 -12.49
CA TYR A 50 21.85 -2.88 -13.39
C TYR A 50 20.53 -2.95 -14.13
N LYS A 51 20.56 -3.55 -15.32
CA LYS A 51 19.38 -3.68 -16.19
C LYS A 51 19.16 -5.14 -16.57
N VAL A 52 17.95 -5.62 -16.33
CA VAL A 52 17.44 -6.90 -16.85
C VAL A 52 16.73 -6.62 -18.17
N LYS A 53 17.16 -7.30 -19.23
CA LYS A 53 16.52 -7.27 -20.54
C LYS A 53 15.80 -8.59 -20.76
N ALA A 54 14.52 -8.54 -21.11
CA ALA A 54 13.77 -9.70 -21.56
C ALA A 54 13.47 -9.56 -23.05
N VAL A 55 13.77 -10.60 -23.81
CA VAL A 55 13.50 -10.69 -25.25
C VAL A 55 12.67 -11.94 -25.51
N TYR A 56 11.52 -11.75 -26.16
CA TYR A 56 10.65 -12.83 -26.61
C TYR A 56 10.20 -12.51 -28.03
N LEU A 57 10.61 -13.34 -28.99
CA LEU A 57 10.46 -13.04 -30.43
C LEU A 57 11.08 -11.66 -30.75
N GLN A 58 10.27 -10.73 -31.25
CA GLN A 58 10.65 -9.35 -31.57
C GLN A 58 10.28 -8.35 -30.47
N LYS A 59 9.64 -8.80 -29.39
CA LYS A 59 9.27 -7.93 -28.26
C LYS A 59 10.40 -7.89 -27.25
N ARG A 60 10.68 -6.68 -26.76
CA ARG A 60 11.70 -6.42 -25.75
C ARG A 60 11.14 -5.54 -24.66
N THR A 61 11.50 -5.87 -23.42
CA THR A 61 11.29 -5.00 -22.26
C THR A 61 12.55 -4.95 -21.43
N ASP A 62 12.71 -3.88 -20.66
CA ASP A 62 13.79 -3.72 -19.71
C ASP A 62 13.28 -3.29 -18.33
N TYR A 63 13.99 -3.74 -17.31
CA TYR A 63 13.74 -3.40 -15.91
C TYR A 63 15.07 -3.07 -15.25
N SER A 64 15.10 -2.04 -14.42
CA SER A 64 16.34 -1.59 -13.76
C SER A 64 16.27 -1.85 -12.27
N PHE A 65 17.39 -2.28 -11.68
CA PHE A 65 17.53 -2.47 -10.24
C PHE A 65 18.88 -1.93 -9.75
N GLY A 66 18.88 -1.39 -8.53
CA GLY A 66 20.10 -0.92 -7.86
C GLY A 66 20.66 -1.99 -6.95
N VAL A 67 21.96 -2.25 -7.05
CA VAL A 67 22.73 -2.95 -6.02
C VAL A 67 23.34 -1.89 -5.13
N VAL A 68 22.97 -1.92 -3.85
CA VAL A 68 23.53 -1.06 -2.81
C VAL A 68 24.26 -1.94 -1.81
N ASN A 69 25.33 -1.40 -1.24
CA ASN A 69 26.03 -2.03 -0.14
C ASN A 69 25.59 -1.31 1.13
N ASP A 70 24.79 -2.00 1.92
CA ASP A 70 24.28 -1.43 3.17
C ASP A 70 25.33 -1.48 4.29
N PHE A 71 26.54 -1.99 4.03
CA PHE A 71 27.63 -1.99 5.00
C PHE A 71 28.34 -0.62 5.00
N THR A 72 27.78 0.34 5.73
CA THR A 72 28.48 1.59 6.08
C THR A 72 29.53 1.31 7.15
N TYR A 73 30.82 1.33 6.78
CA TYR A 73 31.91 1.29 7.75
C TYR A 73 32.07 2.68 8.40
N GLY A 74 31.85 2.78 9.72
CA GLY A 74 32.27 3.95 10.51
C GLY A 74 31.20 4.94 10.95
N LEU A 75 29.97 4.50 11.26
CA LEU A 75 29.00 5.31 12.00
C LEU A 75 28.83 4.78 13.43
N ASP A 76 28.71 5.69 14.39
CA ASP A 76 28.54 5.47 15.84
C ASP A 76 27.20 4.78 16.21
N GLU A 77 26.46 4.26 15.23
CA GLU A 77 25.19 3.57 15.46
C GLU A 77 25.41 2.27 16.25
N PRO A 78 24.56 1.94 17.23
CA PRO A 78 24.66 0.69 17.96
C PRO A 78 24.44 -0.51 17.01
N LEU A 79 25.05 -1.64 17.34
CA LEU A 79 24.75 -2.91 16.67
C LEU A 79 23.27 -3.23 16.83
N SER A 80 22.57 -3.52 15.73
CA SER A 80 21.16 -3.91 15.74
C SER A 80 20.84 -4.90 14.64
N LEU A 81 19.80 -5.70 14.86
CA LEU A 81 19.24 -6.67 13.95
C LEU A 81 18.13 -6.04 13.10
N LEU A 82 18.25 -6.15 11.79
CA LEU A 82 17.22 -5.73 10.82
C LEU A 82 16.45 -6.97 10.39
N ILE A 83 15.14 -6.98 10.58
CA ILE A 83 14.25 -8.07 10.12
C ILE A 83 13.08 -7.51 9.32
N SER A 84 12.62 -8.26 8.33
CA SER A 84 11.48 -7.90 7.48
C SER A 84 10.79 -9.15 6.93
N SER A 85 9.53 -9.02 6.52
CA SER A 85 8.78 -10.02 5.78
C SER A 85 8.49 -9.57 4.35
N ASP A 86 8.17 -10.52 3.46
CA ASP A 86 7.77 -10.23 2.08
C ASP A 86 6.43 -9.48 2.00
N LYS A 87 5.50 -9.76 2.92
CA LYS A 87 4.20 -9.07 3.05
C LYS A 87 3.88 -8.74 4.51
N SER A 88 2.98 -7.79 4.71
CA SER A 88 2.37 -7.49 6.01
C SER A 88 1.07 -8.26 6.28
N GLN A 89 0.48 -8.85 5.23
CA GLN A 89 -0.78 -9.60 5.28
C GLN A 89 -0.68 -10.87 4.43
N TYR A 90 -1.29 -11.97 4.91
CA TYR A 90 -1.26 -13.30 4.31
C TYR A 90 -2.63 -13.97 4.44
N HIS A 91 -2.81 -15.08 3.73
CA HIS A 91 -3.96 -15.96 3.85
C HIS A 91 -3.57 -17.30 4.49
N PRO A 92 -4.53 -18.06 5.04
CA PRO A 92 -4.34 -19.48 5.30
C PRO A 92 -3.74 -20.18 4.06
N GLY A 93 -2.72 -21.02 4.27
CA GLY A 93 -1.98 -21.69 3.21
C GLY A 93 -0.81 -20.88 2.61
N ASP A 94 -0.73 -19.57 2.81
CA ASP A 94 0.40 -18.76 2.33
C ASP A 94 1.70 -19.11 3.07
N VAL A 95 2.82 -18.86 2.40
CA VAL A 95 4.17 -18.98 2.97
C VAL A 95 4.70 -17.59 3.28
N VAL A 96 5.01 -17.36 4.56
CA VAL A 96 5.64 -16.14 5.05
C VAL A 96 7.16 -16.27 4.88
N PHE A 97 7.76 -15.32 4.16
CA PHE A 97 9.22 -15.24 4.00
C PHE A 97 9.78 -14.17 4.91
N VAL A 98 10.45 -14.59 5.98
CA VAL A 98 11.14 -13.68 6.91
C VAL A 98 12.61 -13.63 6.55
N THR A 99 13.14 -12.42 6.40
CA THR A 99 14.57 -12.19 6.13
C THR A 99 15.14 -11.22 7.14
N GLY A 100 16.43 -11.38 7.44
CA GLY A 100 17.10 -10.42 8.31
C GLY A 100 18.61 -10.48 8.21
N LYS A 101 19.25 -9.44 8.74
CA LYS A 101 20.71 -9.26 8.80
C LYS A 101 21.08 -8.26 9.89
N PRO A 102 22.28 -8.33 10.48
CA PRO A 102 22.78 -7.26 11.35
C PRO A 102 23.08 -6.01 10.52
N ASN A 103 22.98 -4.83 11.13
CA ASN A 103 23.39 -3.56 10.53
C ASN A 103 24.93 -3.42 10.42
N LYS A 104 25.69 -4.26 11.12
CA LYS A 104 27.16 -4.33 11.07
C LYS A 104 27.61 -5.75 10.75
N LEU A 105 28.73 -5.88 10.04
CA LEU A 105 29.32 -7.18 9.74
C LEU A 105 29.91 -7.78 11.03
N ILE A 106 29.22 -8.77 11.59
CA ILE A 106 29.63 -9.51 12.77
C ILE A 106 29.51 -11.01 12.51
N TYR A 107 30.29 -11.80 13.23
CA TYR A 107 30.14 -13.25 13.23
C TYR A 107 28.99 -13.65 14.16
N LEU A 108 28.10 -14.50 13.66
CA LEU A 108 26.96 -15.05 14.41
C LEU A 108 26.93 -16.55 14.17
N GLU A 109 26.74 -17.32 15.24
CA GLU A 109 26.68 -18.78 15.13
C GLU A 109 25.31 -19.26 14.65
N LYS A 110 24.25 -18.63 15.16
CA LYS A 110 22.86 -19.00 14.89
C LYS A 110 21.90 -17.84 15.11
N TYR A 111 20.71 -17.99 14.52
CA TYR A 111 19.49 -17.29 14.90
C TYR A 111 18.48 -18.30 15.41
N ASP A 112 17.78 -17.98 16.48
CA ASP A 112 16.64 -18.77 16.95
C ASP A 112 15.35 -18.02 16.57
N VAL A 113 14.55 -18.64 15.70
CA VAL A 113 13.30 -18.06 15.19
C VAL A 113 12.11 -18.80 15.79
N SER A 114 11.13 -18.05 16.27
CA SER A 114 9.86 -18.55 16.78
C SER A 114 8.70 -17.74 16.20
N VAL A 115 7.57 -18.41 15.96
CA VAL A 115 6.34 -17.80 15.45
C VAL A 115 5.24 -18.03 16.46
N PHE A 116 4.54 -16.96 16.81
CA PHE A 116 3.43 -16.98 17.77
C PHE A 116 2.18 -16.46 17.11
N LYS A 117 1.06 -17.14 17.35
CA LYS A 117 -0.26 -16.58 17.08
C LYS A 117 -0.78 -15.86 18.32
N LYS A 118 -1.18 -14.60 18.18
CA LYS A 118 -1.83 -13.85 19.27
C LYS A 118 -3.25 -14.37 19.47
N THR A 119 -3.51 -14.98 20.62
CA THR A 119 -4.87 -15.32 21.05
C THR A 119 -5.54 -14.09 21.66
N GLY A 120 -6.79 -13.82 21.29
CA GLY A 120 -7.53 -12.56 21.48
C GLY A 120 -7.89 -12.15 22.92
N SER A 121 -6.96 -12.29 23.85
CA SER A 121 -7.00 -11.57 25.12
C SER A 121 -5.58 -11.11 25.43
N GLU A 122 -5.42 -9.83 25.74
CA GLU A 122 -4.18 -9.23 26.25
C GLU A 122 -3.90 -9.79 27.65
N ILE A 123 -3.72 -11.11 27.75
CA ILE A 123 -3.17 -11.72 28.93
C ILE A 123 -1.66 -11.46 28.82
N THR A 124 -1.14 -10.59 29.67
CA THR A 124 0.29 -10.42 29.85
C THR A 124 0.81 -11.60 30.67
N CYS A 125 1.54 -12.51 30.03
CA CYS A 125 2.32 -13.54 30.70
C CYS A 125 3.63 -12.90 31.22
N GLY A 126 3.53 -11.93 32.13
CA GLY A 126 4.66 -11.10 32.53
C GLY A 126 5.05 -10.06 31.47
N SER A 127 6.32 -10.01 31.05
CA SER A 127 6.84 -9.04 30.06
C SER A 127 6.53 -9.39 28.59
N PHE A 128 5.70 -10.40 28.33
CA PHE A 128 5.34 -10.86 26.99
C PHE A 128 3.82 -11.04 26.86
N THR A 129 3.27 -10.77 25.68
CA THR A 129 1.87 -11.11 25.35
C THR A 129 1.75 -12.63 25.20
N CYS A 130 0.81 -13.26 25.92
CA CYS A 130 0.59 -14.69 25.78
C CYS A 130 0.14 -15.02 24.34
N GLY A 131 0.82 -15.98 23.69
CA GLY A 131 0.49 -16.48 22.36
C GLY A 131 0.69 -17.99 22.28
N THR A 132 0.02 -18.64 21.33
CA THR A 132 0.25 -20.06 21.06
C THR A 132 1.46 -20.18 20.12
N HIS A 133 2.43 -21.02 20.49
CA HIS A 133 3.60 -21.26 19.65
C HIS A 133 3.15 -22.04 18.41
N GLU A 134 3.38 -21.45 17.23
CA GLU A 134 3.03 -22.04 15.94
C GLU A 134 4.32 -22.60 15.31
N GLY A 135 4.44 -23.93 15.27
CA GLY A 135 5.62 -24.63 14.77
C GLY A 135 6.70 -24.90 15.83
N PRO A 136 7.87 -25.43 15.45
CA PRO A 136 9.01 -25.63 16.37
C PRO A 136 9.94 -24.39 16.42
N LEU A 137 10.61 -24.19 17.55
CA LEU A 137 11.77 -23.30 17.62
C LEU A 137 12.79 -23.73 16.57
N THR A 138 13.11 -22.83 15.64
CA THR A 138 13.97 -23.15 14.50
C THR A 138 15.28 -22.41 14.61
N THR A 139 16.37 -23.16 14.73
CA THR A 139 17.72 -22.62 14.71
C THR A 139 18.24 -22.52 13.28
N ILE A 140 18.60 -21.32 12.84
CA ILE A 140 19.09 -21.02 11.49
C ILE A 140 20.56 -20.64 11.55
N ARG A 141 21.38 -21.24 10.69
CA ARG A 141 22.78 -20.83 10.50
C ARG A 141 22.84 -19.61 9.58
N PRO A 142 23.48 -18.50 9.99
CA PRO A 142 23.63 -17.31 9.16
C PRO A 142 24.46 -17.61 7.91
N SER A 143 24.25 -16.81 6.87
CA SER A 143 25.12 -16.78 5.70
C SER A 143 26.44 -16.07 6.04
N SER A 144 27.40 -16.11 5.11
CA SER A 144 28.71 -15.47 5.27
C SER A 144 28.69 -13.97 5.61
N ASN A 145 27.58 -13.27 5.33
CA ASN A 145 27.40 -11.84 5.63
C ASN A 145 26.51 -11.60 6.88
N GLY A 146 26.19 -12.65 7.64
CA GLY A 146 25.29 -12.59 8.78
C GLY A 146 23.80 -12.60 8.44
N SER A 147 23.39 -12.70 7.17
CA SER A 147 21.97 -12.75 6.80
C SER A 147 21.32 -14.11 7.05
N PHE A 148 20.01 -14.12 7.22
CA PHE A 148 19.21 -15.35 7.25
C PHE A 148 17.91 -15.20 6.45
N SER A 149 17.34 -16.34 6.08
CA SER A 149 16.01 -16.45 5.49
C SER A 149 15.26 -17.59 6.16
N TYR A 150 14.02 -17.35 6.53
CA TYR A 150 13.13 -18.30 7.17
C TYR A 150 11.79 -18.35 6.43
N GLN A 151 11.22 -19.55 6.34
CA GLN A 151 9.93 -19.78 5.72
C GLN A 151 8.99 -20.42 6.74
N PHE A 152 7.81 -19.83 6.87
CA PHE A 152 6.74 -20.36 7.71
C PHE A 152 5.49 -20.53 6.86
N THR A 153 4.98 -21.75 6.78
CA THR A 153 3.72 -22.05 6.09
C THR A 153 2.57 -21.90 7.07
N ILE A 154 1.62 -21.02 6.75
CA ILE A 154 0.42 -20.84 7.57
C ILE A 154 -0.50 -22.04 7.32
N PRO A 155 -0.98 -22.74 8.38
CA PRO A 155 -1.93 -23.83 8.21
C PRO A 155 -3.20 -23.36 7.47
N ASP A 156 -3.66 -24.13 6.50
CA ASP A 156 -4.83 -23.80 5.68
C ASP A 156 -6.15 -24.11 6.42
N PHE A 157 -6.41 -23.37 7.50
CA PHE A 157 -7.60 -23.48 8.32
C PHE A 157 -8.14 -22.09 8.69
N VAL A 158 -9.46 -21.95 8.86
CA VAL A 158 -10.10 -20.72 9.36
C VAL A 158 -9.60 -20.35 10.77
N SER A 159 -9.18 -21.35 11.55
CA SER A 159 -8.56 -21.13 12.85
C SER A 159 -7.18 -20.48 12.75
N SER A 160 -6.60 -20.30 11.56
CA SER A 160 -5.32 -19.60 11.35
C SER A 160 -5.49 -18.09 11.18
N LEU A 161 -6.72 -17.57 11.17
CA LEU A 161 -6.95 -16.13 11.06
C LEU A 161 -6.53 -15.39 12.33
N GLY A 162 -5.92 -14.21 12.17
CA GLY A 162 -5.55 -13.34 13.28
C GLY A 162 -4.14 -12.77 13.16
N LYS A 163 -3.65 -12.18 14.27
CA LYS A 163 -2.36 -11.52 14.32
C LYS A 163 -1.26 -12.52 14.69
N TYR A 164 -0.17 -12.48 13.96
CA TYR A 164 1.02 -13.29 14.19
C TYR A 164 2.20 -12.40 14.56
N GLU A 165 3.11 -13.00 15.31
CA GLU A 165 4.34 -12.38 15.77
C GLU A 165 5.50 -13.34 15.56
N VAL A 166 6.51 -12.90 14.81
CA VAL A 166 7.77 -13.62 14.62
C VAL A 166 8.81 -12.98 15.50
N THR A 167 9.41 -13.79 16.36
CA THR A 167 10.52 -13.39 17.21
C THR A 167 11.80 -14.00 16.68
N VAL A 168 12.80 -13.16 16.43
CA VAL A 168 14.14 -13.57 16.00
C VAL A 168 15.11 -13.19 17.10
N GLU A 169 15.67 -14.20 17.75
CA GLU A 169 16.70 -14.04 18.75
C GLU A 169 18.08 -14.21 18.10
N ALA A 170 18.88 -13.16 18.19
CA ALA A 170 20.32 -13.20 17.98
C ALA A 170 21.01 -13.01 19.33
N ASP A 171 22.24 -13.52 19.48
CA ASP A 171 23.01 -13.46 20.73
C ASP A 171 23.16 -12.03 21.32
N PHE A 172 22.92 -10.98 20.53
CA PHE A 172 23.05 -9.58 20.93
C PHE A 172 21.73 -8.78 20.95
N GLU A 173 20.67 -9.25 20.28
CA GLU A 173 19.37 -8.57 20.23
C GLU A 173 18.26 -9.56 19.87
N THR A 174 17.09 -9.39 20.50
CA THR A 174 15.84 -10.04 20.08
C THR A 174 14.98 -9.01 19.35
N LYS A 175 14.58 -9.31 18.11
CA LYS A 175 13.65 -8.48 17.32
C LYS A 175 12.35 -9.20 17.06
N THR A 176 11.30 -8.40 16.92
CA THR A 176 9.93 -8.86 16.70
C THR A 176 9.36 -8.25 15.43
N LEU A 177 8.70 -9.08 14.63
CA LEU A 177 7.99 -8.70 13.41
C LEU A 177 6.53 -9.17 13.51
N GLN A 178 5.58 -8.35 13.11
CA GLN A 178 4.16 -8.68 13.15
C GLN A 178 3.56 -8.75 11.74
N PHE A 179 2.65 -9.69 11.53
CA PHE A 179 1.87 -9.82 10.30
C PHE A 179 0.45 -10.31 10.60
N ASP A 180 -0.48 -10.04 9.70
CA ASP A 180 -1.88 -10.47 9.85
C ASP A 180 -2.22 -11.60 8.87
N VAL A 181 -3.00 -12.57 9.33
CA VAL A 181 -3.60 -13.60 8.48
C VAL A 181 -5.09 -13.33 8.35
N VAL A 182 -5.54 -13.06 7.13
CA VAL A 182 -6.89 -12.64 6.79
C VAL A 182 -7.59 -13.70 5.95
N ASP A 183 -8.92 -13.74 6.05
CA ASP A 183 -9.75 -14.73 5.34
C ASP A 183 -9.55 -14.59 3.82
N PRO A 184 -9.32 -15.68 3.07
CA PRO A 184 -9.29 -15.63 1.61
C PRO A 184 -10.63 -15.17 1.02
N SER A 185 -11.74 -15.38 1.73
CA SER A 185 -13.07 -14.85 1.37
C SER A 185 -13.17 -13.33 1.63
N ALA A 186 -12.32 -12.75 2.48
CA ALA A 186 -12.14 -11.30 2.54
C ALA A 186 -11.25 -10.76 1.39
N VAL A 187 -10.65 -11.65 0.59
CA VAL A 187 -9.73 -11.32 -0.50
C VAL A 187 -10.22 -11.72 -1.90
N GLU A 188 -11.34 -12.45 -2.03
CA GLU A 188 -12.15 -12.32 -3.25
C GLU A 188 -12.76 -10.90 -3.40
N THR A 189 -12.77 -10.11 -2.33
CA THR A 189 -13.21 -8.70 -2.33
C THR A 189 -12.08 -7.69 -2.58
N ILE A 190 -10.95 -8.10 -3.15
CA ILE A 190 -9.97 -7.19 -3.79
C ILE A 190 -9.47 -7.88 -5.08
N ALA A 191 -9.83 -7.52 -6.31
CA ALA A 191 -10.15 -6.21 -6.85
C ALA A 191 -11.05 -6.29 -8.09
N ARG A 192 -12.38 -6.36 -7.91
CA ARG A 192 -13.25 -5.59 -8.83
C ARG A 192 -13.43 -4.20 -8.23
N THR A 193 -12.34 -3.43 -8.18
CA THR A 193 -12.45 -2.01 -7.87
C THR A 193 -12.85 -1.30 -9.14
N PHE A 194 -14.10 -0.85 -9.20
CA PHE A 194 -14.53 -0.02 -10.32
C PHE A 194 -14.03 1.41 -10.09
N ILE A 195 -13.48 2.02 -11.13
CA ILE A 195 -12.91 3.37 -11.04
C ILE A 195 -13.69 4.25 -11.98
N GLU A 196 -14.40 5.23 -11.42
CA GLU A 196 -14.94 6.34 -12.18
C GLU A 196 -13.93 7.48 -12.14
N LYS A 197 -13.42 7.87 -13.31
CA LYS A 197 -12.43 8.93 -13.43
C LYS A 197 -12.99 10.07 -14.27
N VAL A 198 -13.00 11.28 -13.72
CA VAL A 198 -13.32 12.49 -14.46
C VAL A 198 -12.03 13.27 -14.71
N ASN A 199 -11.67 13.40 -15.98
CA ASN A 199 -10.44 14.05 -16.42
C ASN A 199 -10.73 15.46 -16.92
N SER A 200 -9.87 16.42 -16.56
CA SER A 200 -9.78 17.74 -17.21
C SER A 200 -11.09 18.54 -17.15
N ILE A 201 -11.45 18.98 -15.95
CA ILE A 201 -12.56 19.92 -15.76
C ILE A 201 -12.02 21.34 -16.01
N PRO A 202 -12.46 22.03 -17.09
CA PRO A 202 -12.07 23.41 -17.34
C PRO A 202 -12.80 24.39 -16.43
N ASP A 203 -13.94 23.96 -15.87
CA ASP A 203 -14.79 24.76 -15.01
C ASP A 203 -14.23 24.90 -13.59
N VAL A 204 -14.60 26.01 -12.95
CA VAL A 204 -14.21 26.39 -11.59
C VAL A 204 -14.90 25.49 -10.54
N SER A 205 -15.87 24.66 -10.93
CA SER A 205 -16.61 23.77 -10.06
C SER A 205 -17.07 22.49 -10.75
N VAL A 206 -17.10 21.38 -10.03
CA VAL A 206 -17.71 20.12 -10.44
C VAL A 206 -18.46 19.48 -9.29
N SER A 207 -19.56 18.80 -9.60
CA SER A 207 -20.31 18.00 -8.63
C SER A 207 -19.97 16.51 -8.82
N ALA A 208 -19.33 15.91 -7.81
CA ALA A 208 -19.05 14.48 -7.77
C ALA A 208 -20.24 13.76 -7.14
N ASN A 209 -20.95 12.95 -7.94
CA ASN A 209 -22.03 12.10 -7.48
C ASN A 209 -21.45 10.82 -6.87
N VAL A 210 -21.29 10.82 -5.55
CA VAL A 210 -20.78 9.70 -4.76
C VAL A 210 -21.98 8.84 -4.39
N VAL A 211 -22.47 8.06 -5.36
CA VAL A 211 -23.64 7.19 -5.20
C VAL A 211 -23.32 5.76 -5.61
N GLN A 212 -24.01 4.77 -5.06
CA GLN A 212 -23.96 3.39 -5.53
C GLN A 212 -24.25 3.29 -7.03
N LYS A 213 -23.57 2.35 -7.70
CA LYS A 213 -23.69 2.11 -9.14
C LYS A 213 -23.67 0.62 -9.46
N ASP A 214 -24.31 0.26 -10.55
CA ASP A 214 -24.17 -1.06 -11.15
C ASP A 214 -23.05 -1.04 -12.19
N PHE A 215 -22.16 -2.01 -12.11
CA PHE A 215 -21.11 -2.25 -13.09
C PHE A 215 -21.25 -3.66 -13.66
N ASP A 216 -21.83 -3.77 -14.86
CA ASP A 216 -22.05 -5.04 -15.56
C ASP A 216 -22.84 -6.07 -14.72
N GLY A 217 -23.90 -5.63 -14.05
CA GLY A 217 -24.76 -6.45 -13.19
C GLY A 217 -24.21 -6.66 -11.77
N ILE A 218 -23.18 -5.91 -11.39
CA ILE A 218 -22.56 -5.96 -10.07
C ILE A 218 -22.84 -4.65 -9.36
N PRO A 219 -23.72 -4.63 -8.34
CA PRO A 219 -23.92 -3.45 -7.53
C PRO A 219 -22.63 -3.16 -6.74
N ALA A 220 -22.18 -1.92 -6.77
CA ALA A 220 -20.98 -1.47 -6.10
C ALA A 220 -21.20 -0.10 -5.45
N GLY A 221 -20.71 0.05 -4.23
CA GLY A 221 -20.79 1.31 -3.50
C GLY A 221 -19.44 2.03 -3.42
N PRO A 222 -19.47 3.37 -3.30
CA PRO A 222 -18.27 4.18 -3.30
C PRO A 222 -17.46 3.98 -2.02
N ARG A 223 -16.14 3.77 -2.13
CA ARG A 223 -15.23 3.63 -0.97
C ARG A 223 -14.36 4.85 -0.73
N VAL A 224 -13.83 5.42 -1.80
CA VAL A 224 -12.86 6.50 -1.68
C VAL A 224 -13.08 7.52 -2.79
N LEU A 225 -13.27 8.78 -2.42
CA LEU A 225 -13.15 9.91 -3.33
C LEU A 225 -11.71 10.45 -3.26
N LEU A 226 -11.06 10.55 -4.41
CA LEU A 226 -9.70 11.08 -4.54
C LEU A 226 -9.73 12.26 -5.51
N GLY A 227 -9.05 13.34 -5.16
CA GLY A 227 -8.91 14.48 -6.05
C GLY A 227 -7.51 15.05 -6.09
N SER A 228 -7.20 15.71 -7.20
CA SER A 228 -5.96 16.43 -7.41
C SER A 228 -6.20 17.71 -8.18
N LEU A 229 -5.65 18.80 -7.68
CA LEU A 229 -5.64 20.11 -8.30
C LEU A 229 -4.20 20.45 -8.69
N ILE A 230 -4.00 20.80 -9.96
CA ILE A 230 -2.68 21.14 -10.50
C ILE A 230 -2.69 22.60 -10.92
N THR A 231 -1.85 23.42 -10.29
CA THR A 231 -1.60 24.80 -10.70
C THR A 231 -0.44 24.82 -11.69
N SER A 232 -0.71 25.27 -12.91
CA SER A 232 0.27 25.15 -14.01
C SER A 232 1.39 26.20 -13.94
N PRO A 233 1.10 27.50 -13.71
CA PRO A 233 2.12 28.53 -13.54
C PRO A 233 2.83 28.39 -12.19
N ARG A 234 4.15 28.59 -12.18
CA ARG A 234 4.94 28.70 -10.93
C ARG A 234 4.77 30.10 -10.33
N GLY A 235 4.63 30.19 -9.02
CA GLY A 235 4.43 31.43 -8.27
C GLY A 235 2.98 31.85 -8.11
N GLU A 236 2.03 31.10 -8.67
CA GLU A 236 0.59 31.35 -8.57
C GLU A 236 -0.11 30.34 -7.64
N GLU A 237 0.66 29.45 -7.00
CA GLU A 237 0.12 28.37 -6.16
C GLU A 237 -0.76 28.92 -5.03
N SER A 238 -0.40 30.04 -4.42
CA SER A 238 -1.18 30.66 -3.34
C SER A 238 -2.44 31.38 -3.78
N ASN A 239 -2.66 31.53 -5.08
CA ASN A 239 -3.83 32.20 -5.65
C ASN A 239 -4.89 31.21 -6.16
N VAL A 240 -4.65 29.90 -5.97
CA VAL A 240 -5.53 28.83 -6.43
C VAL A 240 -5.83 27.91 -5.26
N ASN A 241 -7.07 27.87 -4.82
CA ASN A 241 -7.46 27.14 -3.63
C ASN A 241 -8.48 26.05 -3.93
N LEU A 242 -8.25 24.87 -3.41
CA LEU A 242 -9.24 23.80 -3.43
C LEU A 242 -10.32 24.03 -2.36
N ARG A 243 -11.59 23.82 -2.74
CA ARG A 243 -12.72 23.78 -1.81
C ARG A 243 -13.59 22.55 -2.07
N VAL A 244 -13.92 21.80 -1.03
CA VAL A 244 -14.78 20.60 -1.10
C VAL A 244 -15.92 20.76 -0.10
N VAL A 245 -17.15 20.79 -0.61
CA VAL A 245 -18.36 21.10 0.18
C VAL A 245 -19.42 20.04 -0.09
N THR A 246 -20.16 19.64 0.95
CA THR A 246 -21.34 18.77 0.80
C THR A 246 -22.48 19.51 0.10
N ALA A 247 -23.46 18.79 -0.43
CA ALA A 247 -24.70 19.38 -0.94
C ALA A 247 -25.45 20.22 0.12
N THR A 248 -25.30 19.88 1.40
CA THR A 248 -25.89 20.60 2.54
C THR A 248 -25.10 21.85 2.95
N GLY A 249 -23.96 22.14 2.31
CA GLY A 249 -23.16 23.34 2.57
C GLY A 249 -22.06 23.17 3.61
N VAL A 250 -21.80 21.96 4.13
CA VAL A 250 -20.70 21.71 5.08
C VAL A 250 -19.38 21.74 4.33
N CYS A 251 -18.48 22.65 4.69
CA CYS A 251 -17.16 22.75 4.08
C CYS A 251 -16.18 21.73 4.71
N ILE A 252 -15.80 20.72 3.93
CA ILE A 252 -14.86 19.67 4.36
C ILE A 252 -13.42 20.16 4.23
N ILE A 253 -13.05 20.63 3.04
CA ILE A 253 -11.70 21.12 2.73
C ILE A 253 -11.83 22.54 2.18
N GLY A 254 -11.02 23.48 2.66
CA GLY A 254 -10.94 24.83 2.11
C GLY A 254 -10.23 25.80 3.04
N GLN A 255 -9.92 26.99 2.54
CA GLN A 255 -9.23 28.03 3.32
C GLN A 255 -10.18 28.95 4.11
N GLU A 256 -11.49 28.80 3.94
CA GLU A 256 -12.48 29.61 4.66
C GLU A 256 -12.53 29.21 6.14
N ASN A 257 -13.01 30.12 7.00
CA ASN A 257 -12.93 29.91 8.45
C ASN A 257 -13.80 28.76 8.97
N ASP A 258 -14.87 28.44 8.25
CA ASP A 258 -15.86 27.40 8.51
C ASP A 258 -15.49 26.04 7.92
N CYS A 259 -14.38 25.93 7.18
CA CYS A 259 -13.90 24.65 6.65
C CYS A 259 -13.21 23.82 7.74
N HIS A 260 -13.51 22.53 7.76
CA HIS A 260 -12.96 21.59 8.74
C HIS A 260 -11.46 21.33 8.55
N VAL A 261 -11.02 21.14 7.31
CA VAL A 261 -9.62 20.88 6.94
C VAL A 261 -9.09 22.03 6.10
N LYS A 262 -8.12 22.77 6.65
CA LYS A 262 -7.53 23.96 6.00
C LYS A 262 -6.10 23.74 5.55
N ASP A 263 -5.32 23.07 6.39
CA ASP A 263 -3.91 22.79 6.18
C ASP A 263 -3.66 21.32 5.86
N SER A 264 -2.38 20.97 5.64
CA SER A 264 -1.96 19.58 5.50
C SER A 264 -2.39 18.75 6.71
N THR A 265 -3.11 17.66 6.46
CA THR A 265 -3.47 16.68 7.51
C THR A 265 -2.29 15.80 7.91
N ARG A 266 -1.14 15.93 7.25
CA ARG A 266 0.06 15.15 7.54
C ARG A 266 0.80 15.73 8.75
N LYS A 267 0.63 15.08 9.90
CA LYS A 267 1.33 15.32 11.16
C LYS A 267 2.23 14.11 11.49
N PRO A 268 3.20 14.21 12.41
CA PRO A 268 3.97 13.05 12.86
C PRO A 268 3.04 11.98 13.46
N GLY A 269 2.98 10.79 12.85
CA GLY A 269 2.15 9.67 13.31
C GLY A 269 0.67 9.69 12.87
N GLU A 270 0.19 10.77 12.26
CA GLU A 270 -1.20 10.92 11.81
C GLU A 270 -1.26 11.58 10.43
N ILE A 271 -2.02 11.00 9.50
CA ILE A 271 -2.11 11.52 8.12
C ILE A 271 -3.53 11.88 7.68
N TYR A 272 -4.52 11.63 8.53
CA TYR A 272 -5.93 11.91 8.30
C TYR A 272 -6.44 12.79 9.44
N ASP A 273 -7.32 13.75 9.13
CA ASP A 273 -8.20 14.34 10.12
C ASP A 273 -9.56 13.61 10.05
N ILE A 274 -10.24 13.46 11.19
CA ILE A 274 -11.54 12.76 11.27
C ILE A 274 -12.66 13.80 11.32
N LEU A 275 -13.65 13.66 10.43
CA LEU A 275 -14.83 14.51 10.36
C LEU A 275 -16.09 13.68 10.55
N TYR A 276 -16.90 14.02 11.56
CA TYR A 276 -18.23 13.44 11.74
C TYR A 276 -19.27 14.24 10.96
N LEU A 277 -19.98 13.59 10.04
CA LEU A 277 -21.11 14.17 9.32
C LEU A 277 -22.43 13.62 9.88
N PRO A 278 -23.27 14.46 10.52
CA PRO A 278 -24.52 14.02 11.14
C PRO A 278 -25.66 13.75 10.13
N PHE A 279 -25.39 13.78 8.82
CA PHE A 279 -26.42 13.61 7.78
C PHE A 279 -25.93 12.63 6.72
N GLY A 280 -26.47 11.41 6.71
CA GLY A 280 -25.97 10.36 5.82
C GLY A 280 -27.00 9.32 5.40
N VAL A 281 -28.28 9.67 5.19
CA VAL A 281 -29.22 8.74 4.54
C VAL A 281 -30.23 9.49 3.67
N PHE A 282 -30.04 9.45 2.35
CA PHE A 282 -31.14 9.53 1.39
C PHE A 282 -31.45 8.09 0.96
N ARG A 283 -32.33 7.40 1.68
CA ARG A 283 -32.83 6.10 1.22
C ARG A 283 -34.22 6.35 0.66
N GLU A 284 -34.38 6.28 -0.65
CA GLU A 284 -35.72 6.17 -1.24
C GLU A 284 -36.36 4.88 -0.70
N ILE A 285 -37.39 5.02 0.13
CA ILE A 285 -38.33 3.96 0.44
C ILE A 285 -39.72 4.50 0.07
N GLY A 286 -40.03 4.49 -1.23
CA GLY A 286 -41.26 5.06 -1.79
C GLY A 286 -41.24 6.59 -1.96
N ASP A 287 -42.38 7.16 -2.36
CA ASP A 287 -42.60 8.60 -2.66
C ASP A 287 -42.44 9.56 -1.45
N ASP A 288 -41.86 9.12 -0.33
CA ASP A 288 -41.68 9.94 0.87
C ASP A 288 -40.22 9.94 1.35
N ILE A 289 -39.65 11.13 1.52
CA ILE A 289 -38.26 11.36 1.89
C ILE A 289 -38.17 11.38 3.42
N SER A 290 -37.77 10.28 4.05
CA SER A 290 -37.52 10.25 5.50
C SER A 290 -36.02 10.39 5.82
N ILE A 291 -35.67 11.38 6.65
CA ILE A 291 -34.33 11.59 7.22
C ILE A 291 -34.16 10.62 8.39
N ASP A 292 -33.13 9.78 8.38
CA ASP A 292 -32.70 9.03 9.58
C ASP A 292 -31.81 9.95 10.45
N PRO A 293 -32.28 10.46 11.60
CA PRO A 293 -31.56 11.44 12.40
C PRO A 293 -30.48 10.82 13.32
N LEU A 294 -30.35 9.48 13.34
CA LEU A 294 -29.56 8.78 14.37
C LEU A 294 -28.23 8.20 13.87
N HIS A 295 -27.99 8.16 12.56
CA HIS A 295 -26.79 7.52 11.97
C HIS A 295 -25.96 8.52 11.17
N GLY A 296 -25.06 9.25 11.85
CA GLY A 296 -23.97 9.99 11.20
C GLY A 296 -22.78 9.10 10.88
N ILE A 297 -21.95 9.51 9.92
CA ILE A 297 -20.73 8.78 9.51
C ILE A 297 -19.47 9.57 9.86
N SER A 298 -18.46 8.87 10.37
CA SER A 298 -17.11 9.41 10.51
C SER A 298 -16.32 9.21 9.23
N LEU A 299 -15.77 10.29 8.68
CA LEU A 299 -14.93 10.30 7.49
C LEU A 299 -13.48 10.59 7.88
N LYS A 300 -12.54 9.83 7.31
CA LYS A 300 -11.13 10.17 7.25
C LYS A 300 -10.88 11.07 6.06
N VAL A 301 -10.36 12.26 6.32
CA VAL A 301 -10.00 13.25 5.30
C VAL A 301 -8.48 13.40 5.29
N ARG A 302 -7.86 13.22 4.13
CA ARG A 302 -6.46 13.57 3.91
C ARG A 302 -6.38 14.73 2.96
N TYR A 303 -5.57 15.72 3.29
CA TYR A 303 -5.29 16.85 2.42
C TYR A 303 -3.80 17.18 2.46
N SER A 304 -3.20 17.47 1.31
CA SER A 304 -1.78 17.82 1.21
C SER A 304 -1.44 19.21 1.78
N GLY A 305 -2.45 20.05 1.99
CA GLY A 305 -2.30 21.46 2.29
C GLY A 305 -2.33 22.33 1.03
N PRO A 306 -2.57 23.64 1.21
CA PRO A 306 -2.60 24.64 0.14
C PRO A 306 -1.20 25.01 -0.35
N ASP A 307 -1.12 25.97 -1.28
CA ASP A 307 0.12 26.58 -1.81
C ASP A 307 1.06 25.57 -2.47
N ALA A 308 0.53 24.39 -2.82
CA ALA A 308 1.28 23.33 -3.48
C ALA A 308 0.97 23.36 -4.97
N ARG A 309 2.00 23.16 -5.80
CA ARG A 309 1.83 23.01 -7.25
C ARG A 309 0.85 21.88 -7.61
N VAL A 310 0.80 20.85 -6.77
CA VAL A 310 -0.15 19.76 -6.86
C VAL A 310 -0.76 19.54 -5.49
N GLU A 311 -1.98 20.01 -5.31
CA GLU A 311 -2.79 19.70 -4.14
C GLU A 311 -3.49 18.36 -4.36
N LYS A 312 -3.61 17.57 -3.28
CA LYS A 312 -4.25 16.25 -3.31
C LYS A 312 -5.12 16.07 -2.07
N PHE A 313 -6.25 15.41 -2.26
CA PHE A 313 -7.10 14.98 -1.16
C PHE A 313 -7.64 13.57 -1.32
N SER A 314 -8.00 12.96 -0.19
CA SER A 314 -8.78 11.72 -0.14
C SER A 314 -9.83 11.79 0.95
N ILE A 315 -11.04 11.33 0.64
CA ILE A 315 -12.13 11.20 1.60
C ILE A 315 -12.61 9.74 1.56
N LEU A 316 -12.65 9.11 2.72
CA LEU A 316 -13.08 7.73 2.90
C LEU A 316 -13.72 7.54 4.28
N PRO A 317 -14.53 6.50 4.52
CA PRO A 317 -15.05 6.18 5.84
C PRO A 317 -13.93 5.87 6.82
N GLU A 318 -14.18 6.13 8.11
CA GLU A 318 -13.25 5.77 9.18
C GLU A 318 -13.10 4.24 9.30
N SER A 319 -14.24 3.54 9.21
CA SER A 319 -14.32 2.08 9.20
C SER A 319 -13.91 1.51 7.85
N ALA A 320 -13.07 0.46 7.87
CA ALA A 320 -12.67 -0.24 6.66
C ALA A 320 -13.82 -1.04 6.01
N THR A 321 -14.87 -1.36 6.77
CA THR A 321 -16.01 -2.14 6.30
C THR A 321 -17.14 -1.27 5.75
N GLU A 322 -17.17 0.03 6.06
CA GLU A 322 -18.23 0.97 5.63
C GLU A 322 -17.93 1.62 4.27
N MET A 323 -18.99 1.97 3.55
CA MET A 323 -18.93 2.69 2.28
C MET A 323 -19.24 4.17 2.48
N LEU A 324 -18.82 5.02 1.54
CA LEU A 324 -19.27 6.41 1.51
C LEU A 324 -20.79 6.42 1.30
N PRO A 325 -21.54 7.24 2.04
CA PRO A 325 -22.98 7.35 1.86
C PRO A 325 -23.28 8.00 0.51
N ASP A 326 -24.46 7.71 -0.02
CA ASP A 326 -24.97 8.35 -1.23
C ASP A 326 -25.07 9.86 -1.02
N THR A 327 -24.24 10.62 -1.73
CA THR A 327 -24.13 12.06 -1.57
C THR A 327 -23.59 12.75 -2.81
N ILE A 328 -23.72 14.08 -2.83
CA ILE A 328 -23.13 14.94 -3.84
C ILE A 328 -22.09 15.83 -3.15
N LEU A 329 -20.84 15.74 -3.62
CA LEU A 329 -19.75 16.59 -3.15
C LEU A 329 -19.38 17.59 -4.24
N ASN A 330 -19.48 18.87 -3.91
CA ASN A 330 -19.11 19.97 -4.79
C ASN A 330 -17.63 20.27 -4.60
N ILE A 331 -16.83 19.99 -5.63
CA ILE A 331 -15.40 20.28 -5.67
C ILE A 331 -15.22 21.57 -6.49
N GLN A 332 -14.74 22.61 -5.82
CA GLN A 332 -14.55 23.94 -6.35
C GLN A 332 -13.06 24.30 -6.36
N VAL A 333 -12.66 25.06 -7.36
CA VAL A 333 -11.33 25.64 -7.48
C VAL A 333 -11.49 27.13 -7.38
N ILE A 334 -11.23 27.71 -6.22
CA ILE A 334 -11.32 29.16 -6.02
C ILE A 334 -10.07 29.79 -6.62
N LYS A 335 -10.25 30.59 -7.67
CA LYS A 335 -9.19 31.28 -8.40
C LYS A 335 -9.78 32.48 -9.15
N ASN A 336 -8.90 33.36 -9.61
CA ASN A 336 -9.24 34.38 -10.59
C ASN A 336 -8.99 33.78 -11.99
N ASP A 337 -7.97 34.27 -12.70
CA ASP A 337 -7.65 33.85 -14.08
C ASP A 337 -6.54 32.78 -14.15
N GLN A 338 -6.14 32.21 -13.03
CA GLN A 338 -5.04 31.24 -12.98
C GLN A 338 -5.38 29.96 -13.76
N VAL A 339 -4.38 29.48 -14.51
CA VAL A 339 -4.49 28.21 -15.22
C VAL A 339 -4.30 27.05 -14.24
N SER A 340 -5.39 26.33 -13.97
CA SER A 340 -5.39 25.16 -13.10
C SER A 340 -6.21 24.03 -13.72
N ARG A 341 -5.92 22.79 -13.29
CA ARG A 341 -6.63 21.59 -13.75
C ARG A 341 -7.04 20.74 -12.56
N LEU A 342 -8.33 20.47 -12.47
CA LEU A 342 -8.90 19.59 -11.45
C LEU A 342 -9.13 18.19 -12.04
N TYR A 343 -8.80 17.18 -11.24
CA TYR A 343 -9.05 15.77 -11.50
C TYR A 343 -9.68 15.16 -10.26
N TYR A 344 -10.66 14.28 -10.44
CA TYR A 344 -11.10 13.41 -9.36
C TYR A 344 -11.39 12.00 -9.87
N LYS A 345 -11.36 11.07 -8.93
CA LYS A 345 -11.76 9.69 -9.16
C LYS A 345 -12.50 9.15 -7.94
N ILE A 346 -13.47 8.29 -8.19
CA ILE A 346 -14.16 7.53 -7.14
C ILE A 346 -13.80 6.07 -7.33
N ASN A 347 -13.30 5.46 -6.27
CA ASN A 347 -13.08 4.03 -6.20
C ASN A 347 -14.31 3.38 -5.59
N TYR A 348 -14.85 2.37 -6.26
CA TYR A 348 -16.00 1.58 -5.84
C TYR A 348 -15.58 0.18 -5.40
N SER A 349 -16.31 -0.38 -4.45
CA SER A 349 -16.23 -1.80 -4.09
C SER A 349 -17.57 -2.47 -4.30
N PRO A 350 -17.60 -3.75 -4.74
CA PRO A 350 -18.84 -4.52 -4.82
C PRO A 350 -19.59 -4.51 -3.49
N LEU A 351 -20.91 -4.45 -3.57
CA LEU A 351 -21.83 -4.69 -2.46
C LEU A 351 -22.05 -6.19 -2.39
N GLU A 352 -21.75 -6.79 -1.24
CA GLU A 352 -22.01 -8.22 -0.96
C GLU A 352 -23.49 -8.54 -0.86
#